data_AF-A0A1I2PBW0-F1
#
_entry.id   AF-A0A1I2PBW0-F1
#
_cell.length_a   1.000
_cell.length_b   1.000
_cell.length_c   1.000
_cell.angle_alpha   90.00
_cell.angle_beta   90.00
_cell.angle_gamma   90.00
#
_symmetry.space_group_name_H-M   'P 1'
#
loop_
_entity.id
_entity.type
_entity.pdbx_description
1 polymer ?
#
loop_
_entity_poly.entity_id
_entity_poly.type
_entity_poly.pdbx_seq_one_letter_code
_entity_poly.pdbx_strand_id
1 'polypeptide(L)'
;MAAMALFKRSGYWKDVNPTGMVADFREVWKQAGHNRWRFAAVSAACTFGVFYLMSTQEAKGPHPPPRITYITTLPAHRTDAEIMAENIANQKRKEAWAAEQARRDKEVRDIYKTIGRMSGMDVDKIAREADAEEVARAKAEAERIGKPKLPEGAALPTIDRRQGPQRQ
;
A
#
# COMPACT_ATOMS: atom_id res chain seq x y z
N MET A 1 17.94 64.99 -11.39
CA MET A 1 18.13 63.98 -10.34
C MET A 1 16.83 63.21 -10.18
N ALA A 2 16.80 61.98 -10.69
CA ALA A 2 15.62 61.14 -10.78
C ALA A 2 15.50 60.25 -9.52
N ALA A 3 14.36 60.29 -8.84
CA ALA A 3 14.00 59.28 -7.85
C ALA A 3 13.34 58.11 -8.56
N MET A 4 13.98 56.93 -8.49
CA MET A 4 13.49 55.68 -9.06
C MET A 4 12.15 55.27 -8.44
N ALA A 5 11.10 55.20 -9.27
CA ALA A 5 9.84 54.56 -8.91
C ALA A 5 10.05 53.03 -8.83
N LEU A 6 10.28 52.52 -7.62
CA LEU A 6 10.67 51.13 -7.34
C LEU A 6 9.53 50.09 -7.40
N PHE A 7 8.37 50.39 -7.98
CA PHE A 7 7.33 49.38 -8.17
C PHE A 7 6.65 49.51 -9.52
N LYS A 8 7.09 48.70 -10.49
CA LYS A 8 6.38 48.50 -11.75
C LYS A 8 5.15 47.64 -11.44
N ARG A 9 3.95 48.24 -11.37
CA ARG A 9 2.68 47.47 -11.31
C ARG A 9 2.67 46.50 -12.50
N SER A 10 2.87 45.21 -12.24
CA SER A 10 2.89 44.17 -13.26
C SER A 10 1.70 43.22 -13.06
N GLY A 11 1.15 42.71 -14.16
CA GLY A 11 0.03 41.77 -14.17
C GLY A 11 -1.30 42.32 -13.61
N TYR A 12 -2.17 41.40 -13.17
CA TYR A 12 -3.52 41.59 -12.60
C TYR A 12 -3.69 42.77 -11.60
N TRP A 13 -2.61 43.29 -11.04
CA TRP A 13 -2.59 44.38 -10.06
C TRP A 13 -2.61 45.79 -10.67
N LYS A 14 -2.62 45.93 -12.00
CA LYS A 14 -2.71 47.24 -12.66
C LYS A 14 -4.07 47.90 -12.47
N ASP A 15 -5.14 47.10 -12.46
CA ASP A 15 -6.53 47.55 -12.34
C ASP A 15 -7.06 47.49 -10.90
N VAL A 16 -6.26 46.94 -9.97
CA VAL A 16 -6.60 46.90 -8.55
C VAL A 16 -6.35 48.27 -7.93
N ASN A 17 -7.43 48.97 -7.59
CA ASN A 17 -7.36 50.20 -6.83
C ASN A 17 -7.70 49.93 -5.34
N PRO A 18 -6.69 49.74 -4.47
CA PRO A 18 -6.91 49.38 -3.07
C PRO A 18 -7.70 50.43 -2.29
N THR A 19 -7.56 51.72 -2.64
CA THR A 19 -8.35 52.78 -2.02
C THR A 19 -9.81 52.74 -2.49
N GLY A 20 -10.06 52.37 -3.75
CA GLY A 20 -11.39 52.15 -4.31
C GLY A 20 -12.11 50.97 -3.64
N MET A 21 -11.42 49.85 -3.41
CA MET A 21 -11.99 48.69 -2.72
C MET A 21 -12.44 49.01 -1.29
N VAL A 22 -11.65 49.79 -0.54
CA VAL A 22 -12.01 50.19 0.82
C VAL A 22 -13.19 51.17 0.82
N ALA A 23 -13.25 52.08 -0.16
CA ALA A 23 -14.36 53.01 -0.32
C ALA A 23 -15.68 52.28 -0.66
N ASP A 24 -15.61 51.30 -1.57
CA ASP A 24 -16.75 50.46 -1.96
C ASP A 24 -17.24 49.60 -0.78
N PHE A 25 -16.30 48.96 -0.06
CA PHE A 25 -16.64 48.22 1.16
C PHE A 25 -17.31 49.11 2.22
N ARG A 26 -16.80 50.33 2.42
CA ARG A 26 -17.39 51.29 3.36
C ARG A 26 -18.81 51.70 2.95
N GLU A 27 -19.05 51.85 1.65
CA GLU A 27 -20.37 52.20 1.13
C GLU A 27 -21.36 51.05 1.34
N VAL A 28 -20.98 49.82 0.97
CA VAL A 28 -21.78 48.60 1.23
C VAL A 28 -22.03 48.41 2.73
N TRP A 29 -21.04 48.68 3.58
CA TRP A 29 -21.17 48.57 5.03
C TRP A 29 -22.16 49.58 5.62
N LYS A 30 -22.27 50.77 5.04
CA LYS A 30 -23.30 51.75 5.41
C LYS A 30 -24.69 51.28 4.97
N GLN A 31 -24.80 50.68 3.80
CA GLN A 31 -26.06 50.18 3.23
C GLN A 31 -26.58 48.89 3.90
N ALA A 32 -25.74 48.13 4.59
CA ALA A 32 -26.06 46.85 5.25
C ALA A 32 -27.09 46.92 6.41
N GLY A 33 -27.68 48.10 6.67
CA GLY A 33 -28.79 48.26 7.61
C GLY A 33 -28.42 48.07 9.09
N HIS A 34 -29.43 47.99 9.96
CA HIS A 34 -29.25 47.96 11.41
C HIS A 34 -28.55 46.69 11.92
N ASN A 35 -28.78 45.55 11.26
CA ASN A 35 -28.27 44.25 11.69
C ASN A 35 -26.84 43.92 11.23
N ARG A 36 -26.13 44.86 10.59
CA ARG A 36 -24.78 44.65 10.03
C ARG A 36 -23.77 44.03 11.00
N TRP A 37 -23.81 44.45 12.27
CA TRP A 37 -22.91 43.90 13.31
C TRP A 37 -23.25 42.46 13.69
N ARG A 38 -24.53 42.05 13.60
CA ARG A 38 -24.95 40.67 13.87
C ARG A 38 -24.43 39.74 12.79
N PHE A 39 -24.58 40.13 11.52
CA PHE A 39 -24.07 39.35 10.39
C PHE A 39 -22.55 39.27 10.39
N ALA A 40 -21.86 40.38 10.69
CA ALA A 40 -20.41 40.40 10.82
C ALA A 40 -19.91 39.53 11.98
N ALA A 41 -20.61 39.53 13.12
CA ALA A 41 -20.27 38.67 14.25
C ALA A 41 -20.45 37.18 13.90
N VAL A 42 -21.54 36.82 13.21
CA VAL A 42 -21.79 35.43 12.78
C VAL A 42 -20.75 34.98 11.75
N SER A 43 -20.44 35.80 10.74
CA SER A 43 -19.44 35.45 9.73
C SER A 43 -18.04 35.31 10.33
N ALA A 44 -17.68 36.20 11.25
CA ALA A 44 -16.44 36.09 12.01
C ALA A 44 -16.42 34.82 12.86
N ALA A 45 -17.49 34.51 13.59
CA ALA A 45 -17.58 33.31 14.41
C ALA A 45 -17.45 32.03 13.59
N CYS A 46 -18.07 31.95 12.41
CA CYS A 46 -17.90 30.81 11.50
C CYS A 46 -16.45 30.67 11.05
N THR A 47 -15.81 31.78 10.64
CA THR A 47 -14.43 31.77 10.15
C THR A 47 -13.46 31.38 11.26
N PHE A 48 -13.51 32.06 12.41
CA PHE A 48 -12.64 31.76 13.54
C PHE A 48 -12.91 30.37 14.13
N GLY A 49 -14.15 29.89 14.11
CA GLY A 49 -14.49 28.54 14.57
C GLY A 49 -13.76 27.46 13.76
N VAL A 50 -13.72 27.59 12.42
CA VAL A 50 -12.98 26.66 11.56
C VAL A 50 -11.47 26.72 11.86
N PHE A 51 -10.89 27.92 11.90
CA PHE A 51 -9.46 28.07 12.18
C PHE A 51 -9.07 27.59 13.59
N TYR A 52 -9.93 27.82 14.58
CA TYR A 52 -9.74 27.31 15.94
C TYR A 52 -9.72 25.78 15.96
N LEU A 53 -10.69 25.13 15.31
CA LEU A 53 -10.74 23.67 15.22
C LEU A 53 -9.55 23.09 14.44
N MET A 54 -9.06 23.78 13.41
CA MET A 54 -7.84 23.37 12.71
C MET A 54 -6.60 23.54 13.60
N SER A 55 -6.55 24.60 14.40
CA SER A 55 -5.46 24.86 15.34
C SER A 55 -5.36 23.83 16.46
N THR A 56 -6.47 23.22 16.87
CA THR A 56 -6.48 22.18 17.92
C THR A 56 -6.15 20.79 17.38
N GLN A 57 -6.13 20.61 16.06
CA GLN A 57 -5.74 19.34 15.45
C GLN A 57 -4.22 19.23 15.43
N GLU A 58 -3.68 18.43 16.34
CA GLU A 58 -2.31 17.96 16.24
C GLU A 58 -2.19 17.06 15.01
N ALA A 59 -1.45 17.51 14.00
CA ALA A 59 -0.94 16.60 12.99
C ALA A 59 0.01 15.63 13.70
N LYS A 60 -0.46 14.40 14.00
CA LYS A 60 0.43 13.31 14.36
C LYS A 60 1.43 13.19 13.21
N GLY A 61 2.68 13.54 13.47
CA GLY A 61 3.77 13.26 12.54
C GLY A 61 3.76 11.78 12.16
N PRO A 62 4.34 11.41 11.00
CA PRO A 62 4.43 10.01 10.59
C PRO A 62 4.89 9.17 11.77
N HIS A 63 4.15 8.10 12.09
CA HIS A 63 4.49 7.23 13.20
C HIS A 63 5.98 6.84 13.09
N PRO A 64 6.79 7.02 14.16
CA PRO A 64 8.18 6.60 14.11
C PRO A 64 8.21 5.10 13.76
N PRO A 65 9.13 4.65 12.89
CA PRO A 65 9.19 3.26 12.49
C PRO A 65 9.30 2.38 13.74
N PRO A 66 8.61 1.21 13.75
CA PRO A 66 8.62 0.33 14.91
C PRO A 66 10.06 -0.09 15.23
N ARG A 67 10.41 -0.12 16.52
CA ARG A 67 11.67 -0.70 16.97
C ARG A 67 11.60 -2.21 16.81
N ILE A 68 12.34 -2.76 15.85
CA ILE A 68 12.44 -4.21 15.63
C ILE A 68 13.53 -4.75 16.57
N THR A 69 13.12 -5.45 17.63
CA THR A 69 14.06 -6.23 18.46
C THR A 69 14.21 -7.62 17.83
N TYR A 70 15.36 -7.88 17.22
CA TYR A 70 15.69 -9.23 16.74
C TYR A 70 16.08 -10.09 17.94
N ILE A 71 15.21 -11.04 18.30
CA ILE A 71 15.54 -12.09 19.26
C ILE A 71 16.20 -13.21 18.46
N THR A 72 17.53 -13.30 18.50
CA THR A 72 18.25 -14.45 17.94
C THR A 72 18.00 -15.66 18.84
N THR A 73 17.09 -16.54 18.43
CA THR A 73 16.75 -17.78 19.16
C THR A 73 17.79 -18.88 18.99
N LEU A 74 18.84 -18.63 18.21
CA LEU A 74 19.81 -19.63 17.79
C LEU A 74 21.17 -19.37 18.47
N PRO A 75 21.82 -20.39 19.07
CA PRO A 75 23.13 -20.22 19.68
C PRO A 75 24.16 -19.75 18.66
N ALA A 76 24.97 -18.75 19.04
CA ALA A 76 26.00 -18.15 18.19
C ALA A 76 27.16 -19.12 17.85
N HIS A 77 27.28 -20.23 18.58
CA HIS A 77 28.38 -21.19 18.46
C HIS A 77 27.93 -22.58 17.99
N ARG A 78 26.78 -22.68 17.30
CA ARG A 78 26.37 -23.96 16.68
C ARG A 78 27.36 -24.35 15.59
N THR A 79 27.67 -25.63 15.53
CA THR A 79 28.49 -26.23 14.49
C THR A 79 27.68 -26.42 13.20
N ASP A 80 28.35 -26.44 12.04
CA ASP A 80 27.70 -26.68 10.75
C ASP A 80 26.94 -28.03 10.72
N ALA A 81 27.44 -29.04 11.45
CA ALA A 81 26.80 -30.34 11.59
C ALA A 81 25.46 -30.24 12.34
N GLU A 82 25.39 -29.45 13.41
CA GLU A 82 24.15 -29.20 14.17
C GLU A 82 23.14 -28.41 13.34
N ILE A 83 23.61 -27.41 12.57
CA ILE A 83 22.77 -26.63 11.66
C ILE A 83 22.16 -27.54 10.59
N MET A 84 22.96 -28.42 9.99
CA MET A 84 22.48 -29.35 8.97
C MET A 84 21.47 -30.35 9.54
N ALA A 85 21.75 -30.92 10.72
CA ALA A 85 20.84 -31.83 11.40
C ALA A 85 19.50 -31.16 11.74
N GLU A 86 19.53 -29.93 12.25
CA GLU A 86 18.33 -29.15 12.56
C GLU A 86 17.55 -28.81 11.28
N ASN A 87 18.22 -28.41 10.21
CA ASN A 87 17.58 -28.13 8.93
C ASN A 87 16.90 -29.36 8.34
N ILE A 88 17.55 -30.53 8.40
CA ILE A 88 16.94 -31.78 7.93
C ILE A 88 15.72 -32.14 8.78
N ALA A 89 15.80 -32.00 10.10
CA ALA A 89 14.67 -32.23 10.99
C ALA A 89 13.51 -31.26 10.73
N ASN A 90 13.82 -29.98 10.51
CA ASN A 90 12.86 -28.94 10.15
C ASN A 90 12.20 -29.25 8.80
N GLN A 91 12.99 -29.63 7.81
CA GLN A 91 12.49 -29.97 6.49
C GLN A 91 11.56 -31.18 6.53
N LYS A 92 11.92 -32.23 7.27
CA LYS A 92 11.04 -33.40 7.49
C LYS A 92 9.71 -33.01 8.15
N ARG A 93 9.74 -32.15 9.18
CA ARG A 93 8.52 -31.66 9.83
C ARG A 93 7.65 -30.83 8.88
N LYS A 94 8.27 -29.95 8.11
CA LYS A 94 7.61 -29.13 7.10
C LYS A 94 6.94 -29.99 6.03
N GLU A 95 7.64 -31.00 5.51
CA GLU A 95 7.13 -31.95 4.52
C GLU A 95 5.96 -32.78 5.09
N ALA A 96 6.08 -33.25 6.33
CA ALA A 96 5.01 -33.98 7.00
C ALA A 96 3.74 -33.13 7.16
N TRP A 97 3.88 -31.87 7.60
CA TRP A 97 2.74 -30.95 7.71
C TRP A 97 2.14 -30.60 6.34
N ALA A 98 2.97 -30.37 5.32
CA ALA A 98 2.50 -30.10 3.97
C ALA A 98 1.73 -31.30 3.38
N ALA A 99 2.19 -32.53 3.63
CA ALA A 99 1.51 -33.74 3.21
C ALA A 99 0.15 -33.91 3.91
N GLU A 100 0.10 -33.65 5.23
CA GLU A 100 -1.15 -33.69 5.99
C GLU A 100 -2.14 -32.63 5.49
N GLN A 101 -1.68 -31.39 5.29
CA GLN A 101 -2.54 -30.31 4.77
C GLN A 101 -3.06 -30.65 3.37
N ALA A 102 -2.20 -31.13 2.46
CA ALA A 102 -2.62 -31.53 1.13
C ALA A 102 -3.67 -32.65 1.15
N ARG A 103 -3.60 -33.58 2.11
CA ARG A 103 -4.62 -34.60 2.34
C ARG A 103 -5.94 -33.97 2.77
N ARG A 104 -5.92 -33.05 3.75
CA ARG A 104 -7.11 -32.33 4.23
C ARG A 104 -7.75 -31.50 3.14
N ASP A 105 -6.95 -30.75 2.39
CA ASP A 105 -7.45 -29.93 1.29
C ASP A 105 -8.09 -30.78 0.20
N LYS A 106 -7.52 -31.96 -0.10
CA LYS A 106 -8.14 -32.91 -1.03
C LYS A 106 -9.49 -33.41 -0.51
N GLU A 107 -9.57 -33.81 0.75
CA GLU A 107 -10.80 -34.27 1.39
C GLU A 107 -11.89 -33.18 1.34
N VAL A 108 -11.54 -31.95 1.71
CA VAL A 108 -12.44 -30.80 1.66
C VAL A 108 -12.93 -30.55 0.22
N ARG A 109 -12.02 -30.53 -0.76
CA ARG A 109 -12.40 -30.38 -2.18
C ARG A 109 -13.36 -31.49 -2.62
N ASP A 110 -13.09 -32.74 -2.27
CA ASP A 110 -13.91 -33.88 -2.67
C ASP A 110 -15.33 -33.81 -2.06
N ILE A 111 -15.44 -33.36 -0.80
CA ILE A 111 -16.73 -33.08 -0.15
C ILE A 111 -17.50 -32.00 -0.92
N TYR A 112 -16.88 -30.85 -1.20
CA TYR A 112 -17.56 -29.76 -1.93
C TYR A 112 -17.94 -30.15 -3.36
N LYS A 113 -17.09 -30.92 -4.05
CA LYS A 113 -17.43 -31.47 -5.38
C LYS A 113 -18.64 -32.41 -5.33
N THR A 114 -18.78 -33.16 -4.25
CA THR A 114 -19.92 -34.08 -4.06
C THR A 114 -21.21 -33.30 -3.79
N ILE A 115 -21.16 -32.30 -2.90
CA ILE A 115 -22.29 -31.42 -2.61
C ILE A 115 -22.73 -30.67 -3.88
N GLY A 116 -21.78 -30.12 -4.65
CA GLY A 116 -22.09 -29.44 -5.92
C GLY A 116 -22.80 -30.34 -6.91
N ARG A 117 -22.33 -31.59 -7.08
CA ARG A 117 -22.98 -32.59 -7.95
C ARG A 117 -24.39 -32.93 -7.47
N MET A 118 -24.60 -33.11 -6.16
CA MET A 118 -25.92 -33.38 -5.59
C MET A 118 -26.89 -32.20 -5.78
N SER A 119 -26.39 -30.97 -5.73
CA SER A 119 -27.18 -29.75 -5.98
C SER A 119 -27.46 -29.49 -7.47
N GLY A 120 -27.07 -30.40 -8.37
CA GLY A 120 -27.30 -30.28 -9.82
C GLY A 120 -26.29 -29.41 -10.57
N MET A 121 -25.14 -29.09 -9.97
CA MET A 121 -24.07 -28.30 -10.60
C MET A 121 -23.11 -29.20 -11.39
N ASP A 122 -22.69 -28.77 -12.58
CA ASP A 122 -21.65 -29.44 -13.38
C ASP A 122 -20.25 -29.04 -12.89
N VAL A 123 -19.80 -29.72 -11.84
CA VAL A 123 -18.52 -29.47 -11.18
C VAL A 123 -17.32 -29.77 -12.07
N ASP A 124 -17.43 -30.73 -13.00
CA ASP A 124 -16.34 -31.13 -13.89
C ASP A 124 -16.14 -30.12 -15.02
N LYS A 125 -17.21 -29.49 -15.51
CA LYS A 125 -17.11 -28.33 -16.40
C LYS A 125 -16.47 -27.13 -15.69
N ILE A 126 -16.91 -26.83 -14.46
CA ILE A 126 -16.35 -25.71 -13.67
C ILE A 126 -14.85 -25.93 -13.40
N ALA A 127 -14.44 -27.15 -13.02
CA ALA A 127 -13.03 -27.45 -12.79
C ALA A 127 -12.17 -27.25 -14.05
N ARG A 128 -12.64 -27.71 -15.22
CA ARG A 128 -11.94 -27.52 -16.49
C ARG A 128 -11.82 -26.06 -16.89
N GLU A 129 -12.88 -25.28 -16.71
CA GLU A 129 -12.89 -23.84 -16.99
C GLU A 129 -11.92 -23.10 -16.05
N ALA A 130 -11.91 -23.45 -14.76
CA ALA A 130 -10.99 -22.90 -13.78
C ALA A 130 -9.53 -23.22 -14.12
N ASP A 131 -9.20 -24.47 -14.47
CA ASP A 131 -7.85 -24.87 -14.87
C ASP A 131 -7.38 -24.11 -16.12
N ALA A 132 -8.27 -23.92 -17.11
CA ALA A 132 -7.96 -23.15 -18.31
C ALA A 132 -7.71 -21.66 -18.00
N GLU A 133 -8.49 -21.08 -17.09
CA GLU A 133 -8.34 -19.69 -16.65
C GLU A 133 -7.05 -19.49 -15.84
N GLU A 134 -6.70 -20.42 -14.97
CA GLU A 134 -5.44 -20.39 -14.20
C GLU A 134 -4.22 -20.48 -15.12
N VAL A 135 -4.24 -21.34 -16.15
CA VAL A 135 -3.17 -21.42 -17.15
C VAL A 135 -3.05 -20.11 -17.93
N ALA A 136 -4.17 -19.51 -18.31
CA ALA A 136 -4.19 -18.22 -19.00
C ALA A 136 -3.65 -17.09 -18.10
N ARG A 137 -4.05 -17.04 -16.82
CA ARG A 137 -3.54 -16.10 -15.82
C ARG A 137 -2.04 -16.25 -15.62
N ALA A 138 -1.56 -17.48 -15.41
CA ALA A 138 -0.14 -17.77 -15.20
C ALA A 138 0.71 -17.36 -16.41
N LYS A 139 0.21 -17.58 -17.63
CA LYS A 139 0.87 -17.15 -18.86
C LYS A 139 0.93 -15.63 -18.96
N ALA A 140 -0.18 -14.93 -18.71
CA ALA A 140 -0.25 -13.48 -18.73
C ALA A 140 0.67 -12.85 -17.67
N GLU A 141 0.75 -13.46 -16.48
CA GLU A 141 1.65 -13.03 -15.43
C GLU A 141 3.13 -13.26 -15.78
N ALA A 142 3.47 -14.41 -16.36
CA ALA A 142 4.82 -14.68 -16.86
C ALA A 142 5.23 -13.68 -17.97
N GLU A 143 4.31 -13.31 -18.85
CA GLU A 143 4.53 -12.29 -19.88
C GLU A 143 4.71 -10.90 -19.25
N ARG A 144 3.95 -10.56 -18.20
CA ARG A 144 4.06 -9.30 -17.45
C ARG A 144 5.38 -9.17 -16.67
N ILE A 145 5.79 -10.23 -16.00
CA ILE A 145 7.04 -10.27 -15.21
C ILE A 145 8.26 -10.25 -16.15
N GLY A 146 8.10 -10.75 -17.39
CA GLY A 146 9.18 -10.87 -18.35
C GLY A 146 10.20 -11.94 -17.94
N LYS A 147 11.18 -12.20 -18.80
CA LYS A 147 12.29 -13.10 -18.43
C LYS A 147 13.10 -12.44 -17.32
N PRO A 148 13.42 -13.14 -16.21
CA PRO A 148 14.30 -12.60 -15.18
C PRO A 148 15.62 -12.20 -15.84
N LYS A 149 15.88 -10.88 -15.92
CA LYS A 149 17.17 -10.36 -16.38
C LYS A 149 18.15 -10.52 -15.22
N LEU A 150 19.10 -11.44 -15.39
CA LEU A 150 20.29 -11.41 -14.53
C LEU A 150 21.06 -10.11 -14.82
N PRO A 151 21.64 -9.46 -13.80
CA PRO A 151 22.53 -8.33 -14.02
C PRO A 151 23.67 -8.73 -14.96
N GLU A 152 24.13 -7.79 -15.81
CA GLU A 152 25.20 -8.06 -16.78
C GLU A 152 26.43 -8.66 -16.07
N GLY A 153 26.87 -9.84 -16.52
CA GLY A 153 27.99 -10.59 -15.95
C GLY A 153 27.62 -11.67 -14.92
N ALA A 154 26.35 -11.81 -14.51
CA ALA A 154 25.91 -12.89 -13.65
C ALA A 154 25.37 -14.08 -14.46
N ALA A 155 25.95 -15.26 -14.26
CA ALA A 155 25.39 -16.53 -14.74
C ALA A 155 24.63 -17.22 -13.60
N LEU A 156 23.52 -17.88 -13.91
CA LEU A 156 22.86 -18.77 -12.96
C LEU A 156 23.85 -19.89 -12.60
N PRO A 157 24.03 -20.23 -11.31
CA PRO A 157 24.86 -21.37 -10.93
C PRO A 157 24.27 -22.63 -11.57
N THR A 158 25.08 -23.31 -12.38
CA THR A 158 24.71 -24.59 -12.98
C THR A 158 24.66 -25.63 -11.87
N ILE A 159 23.47 -25.87 -11.31
CA ILE A 159 23.29 -26.91 -10.30
C ILE A 159 23.32 -28.25 -11.04
N ASP A 160 24.47 -28.93 -11.01
CA ASP A 160 24.62 -30.26 -11.56
C ASP A 160 23.79 -31.25 -10.73
N ARG A 161 22.58 -31.56 -11.22
CA ARG A 161 21.65 -32.49 -10.58
C ARG A 161 22.19 -33.94 -10.54
N ARG A 162 23.40 -34.20 -11.07
CA ARG A 162 24.08 -35.52 -10.98
C ARG A 162 24.85 -35.74 -9.68
N GLN A 163 25.04 -34.72 -8.84
CA GLN A 163 25.68 -34.89 -7.53
C GLN A 163 24.64 -34.94 -6.40
N GLY A 164 23.75 -35.93 -6.47
CA GLY A 164 23.07 -36.41 -5.26
C GLY A 164 24.05 -37.23 -4.42
N PRO A 165 23.89 -37.28 -3.07
CA PRO A 165 24.80 -38.03 -2.21
C PRO A 165 24.81 -39.50 -2.65
N GLN A 166 26.00 -40.04 -2.93
CA GLN A 166 26.19 -41.48 -3.12
C GLN A 166 25.68 -42.18 -1.86
N ARG A 167 24.60 -42.95 -2.00
CA ARG A 167 24.21 -43.93 -0.98
C ARG A 167 25.30 -44.98 -0.92
N GLN A 168 26.07 -44.98 0.16
CA GLN A 168 26.69 -46.19 0.71
C GLN A 168 25.83 -46.66 1.87
#